data_AF-A0A0C6G2C3-F1
#
_entry.id   AF-A0A0C6G2C3-F1
#
_cell.length_a   1.000
_cell.length_b   1.000
_cell.length_c   1.000
_cell.angle_alpha   90.00
_cell.angle_beta   90.00
_cell.angle_gamma   90.00
#
_symmetry.space_group_name_H-M   'P 1'
#
loop_
_entity.id
_entity.type
_entity.pdbx_description
1 polymer ?
#
loop_
_entity_poly.entity_id
_entity_poly.type
_entity_poly.pdbx_seq_one_letter_code
_entity_poly.pdbx_strand_id
1 'polypeptide(L)'
;MSNLQAIAKTVADLAAPDLKPKELIAAVRKQHPEASKKEISRGAFLAMIQAADGDPDRARRVQDMALASRGDHDDDHTGKASSGPKHKKAKH
;
A
#
# COMPACT_ATOMS: atom_id res chain seq x y z
N MET A 1 -4.62 -15.70 16.76
CA MET A 1 -3.80 -14.62 16.20
C MET A 1 -2.84 -15.24 15.20
N SER A 2 -2.88 -14.84 13.93
CA SER A 2 -1.94 -15.35 12.92
C SER A 2 -0.52 -14.80 13.18
N ASN A 3 0.53 -15.55 12.85
CA ASN A 3 1.94 -15.13 13.08
C ASN A 3 2.22 -13.72 12.52
N LEU A 4 1.71 -13.44 11.31
CA LEU A 4 1.80 -12.13 10.68
C LEU A 4 1.12 -10.99 11.47
N GLN A 5 -0.01 -11.25 12.13
CA GLN A 5 -0.70 -10.26 12.95
C GLN A 5 0.07 -9.97 14.25
N ALA A 6 0.68 -11.00 14.85
CA ALA A 6 1.53 -10.82 16.03
C ALA A 6 2.77 -9.97 15.70
N ILE A 7 3.39 -10.22 14.54
CA ILE A 7 4.50 -9.40 14.03
C ILE A 7 4.03 -7.97 13.75
N ALA A 8 2.88 -7.77 13.10
CA ALA A 8 2.33 -6.44 12.82
C ALA A 8 2.08 -5.63 14.10
N LYS A 9 1.46 -6.25 15.11
CA LYS A 9 1.25 -5.61 16.42
C LYS A 9 2.59 -5.20 17.05
N THR A 10 3.56 -6.10 17.05
CA THR A 10 4.91 -5.84 17.60
C THR A 10 5.61 -4.71 16.84
N VAL A 11 5.47 -4.66 15.51
CA VAL A 11 6.01 -3.56 14.69
C VAL A 11 5.34 -2.24 15.03
N ALA A 12 4.02 -2.21 15.21
CA ALA A 12 3.29 -1.01 15.59
C ALA A 12 3.71 -0.49 16.97
N ASP A 13 3.87 -1.39 17.95
CA ASP A 13 4.26 -1.06 19.33
C ASP A 13 5.72 -0.53 19.41
N LEU A 14 6.59 -0.97 18.50
CA LEU A 14 8.01 -0.57 18.45
C LEU A 14 8.29 0.62 17.51
N ALA A 15 7.34 1.00 16.66
CA ALA A 15 7.52 2.07 15.70
C ALA A 15 7.53 3.44 16.39
N ALA A 16 8.69 4.08 16.44
CA ALA A 16 8.88 5.44 16.95
C ALA A 16 9.50 6.33 15.85
N PRO A 17 9.20 7.66 15.85
CA PRO A 17 9.65 8.58 14.80
C PRO A 17 11.18 8.67 14.65
N ASP A 18 11.95 8.45 15.71
CA ASP A 18 13.42 8.44 15.70
C ASP A 18 14.04 7.07 15.39
N LEU A 19 13.22 6.02 15.20
CA LEU A 19 13.71 4.66 15.08
C LEU A 19 14.08 4.31 13.62
N LYS A 20 15.33 3.90 13.40
CA LYS A 20 15.78 3.51 12.05
C LYS A 20 15.19 2.16 11.64
N PRO A 21 14.89 1.94 10.34
CA PRO A 21 14.34 0.67 9.85
C PRO A 21 15.16 -0.57 10.21
N LYS A 22 16.50 -0.46 10.27
CA LYS A 22 17.38 -1.57 10.68
C LYS A 22 17.21 -1.92 12.16
N GLU A 23 17.04 -0.92 13.01
CA GLU A 23 16.85 -1.11 14.45
C GLU A 23 15.46 -1.68 14.73
N LEU A 24 14.44 -1.25 13.97
CA LEU A 24 13.10 -1.83 14.01
C LEU A 24 13.13 -3.34 13.72
N ILE A 25 13.81 -3.74 12.63
CA ILE A 25 13.92 -5.15 12.25
C ILE A 25 14.66 -5.96 13.33
N ALA A 26 15.72 -5.41 13.91
CA ALA A 26 16.45 -6.06 14.99
C ALA A 26 15.59 -6.21 16.26
N ALA A 27 14.83 -5.18 16.63
CA ALA A 27 13.93 -5.20 17.79
C ALA A 27 12.78 -6.21 17.60
N VAL A 28 12.19 -6.27 16.41
CA VAL A 28 11.15 -7.26 16.08
C VAL A 28 11.71 -8.68 16.13
N ARG A 29 12.93 -8.91 15.62
CA ARG A 29 13.60 -10.23 15.69
C ARG A 29 13.95 -10.69 17.10
N LYS A 30 14.17 -9.77 18.05
CA LYS A 30 14.36 -10.14 19.45
C LYS A 30 13.09 -10.76 20.06
N GLN A 31 11.92 -10.33 19.61
CA GLN A 31 10.63 -10.86 20.08
C GLN A 31 10.12 -12.01 19.21
N HIS A 32 10.47 -12.01 17.92
CA HIS A 32 10.09 -13.02 16.93
C HIS A 32 11.35 -13.55 16.22
N PRO A 33 12.14 -14.42 16.87
CA PRO A 33 13.40 -14.92 16.32
C PRO A 33 13.21 -15.73 15.03
N GLU A 34 12.02 -16.33 14.85
CA GLU A 34 11.66 -17.13 13.68
C GLU A 34 11.22 -16.25 12.49
N ALA A 35 10.98 -14.95 12.71
CA ALA A 35 10.48 -14.06 11.67
C ALA A 35 11.57 -13.74 10.63
N SER A 36 11.28 -14.11 9.39
CA SER A 36 12.09 -13.71 8.26
C SER A 36 11.97 -12.20 8.00
N LYS A 37 12.99 -11.61 7.35
CA LYS A 37 12.94 -10.20 6.96
C LYS A 37 11.69 -9.85 6.12
N LYS A 38 11.24 -10.80 5.29
CA LYS A 38 10.04 -10.66 4.44
C LYS A 38 8.76 -10.57 5.29
N GLU A 39 8.65 -11.40 6.32
CA GLU A 39 7.50 -11.38 7.22
C GLU A 39 7.45 -10.12 8.07
N ILE A 40 8.60 -9.61 8.50
CA ILE A 40 8.68 -8.34 9.23
C ILE A 40 8.25 -7.17 8.33
N SER A 41 8.75 -7.11 7.09
CA SER A 41 8.28 -6.11 6.12
C SER A 41 6.78 -6.22 5.86
N ARG A 42 6.26 -7.43 5.67
CA ARG A 42 4.82 -7.66 5.45
C ARG A 42 3.98 -7.28 6.67
N GLY A 43 4.48 -7.55 7.88
CA GLY A 43 3.85 -7.15 9.14
C GLY A 43 3.83 -5.64 9.32
N ALA A 44 4.91 -4.94 8.92
CA ALA A 44 4.96 -3.48 8.94
C ALA A 44 3.93 -2.84 8.01
N PHE A 45 3.77 -3.36 6.78
CA PHE A 45 2.70 -2.90 5.88
C PHE A 45 1.31 -3.18 6.44
N LEU A 46 1.10 -4.35 7.04
CA LEU A 46 -0.17 -4.69 7.69
C LEU A 46 -0.48 -3.73 8.85
N ALA A 47 0.52 -3.42 9.69
CA ALA A 47 0.39 -2.45 10.78
C ALA A 47 0.04 -1.05 10.28
N MET A 48 0.69 -0.61 9.19
CA MET A 48 0.39 0.67 8.55
C MET A 48 -1.05 0.73 8.02
N ILE A 49 -1.53 -0.34 7.36
CA ILE A 49 -2.91 -0.41 6.87
C ILE A 49 -3.89 -0.38 8.05
N GLN A 50 -3.64 -1.14 9.12
CA GLN A 50 -4.50 -1.15 10.32
C GLN A 50 -4.52 0.20 11.03
N ALA A 51 -3.39 0.91 11.07
CA ALA A 51 -3.32 2.26 11.61
C ALA A 51 -4.08 3.27 10.72
N ALA A 52 -4.06 3.08 9.40
CA ALA A 52 -4.78 3.92 8.44
C ALA A 52 -6.29 3.65 8.41
N ASP A 53 -6.72 2.38 8.58
CA ASP A 53 -8.13 1.99 8.74
C ASP A 53 -8.76 2.62 10.00
N GLY A 54 -7.96 3.09 10.95
CA GLY A 54 -8.43 3.83 12.13
C GLY A 54 -8.95 5.25 11.85
N ASP A 55 -8.68 5.82 10.66
CA ASP A 55 -9.22 7.13 10.24
C ASP A 55 -9.71 7.08 8.78
N PRO A 56 -10.87 6.44 8.55
CA PRO A 56 -11.48 6.32 7.22
C PRO A 56 -11.80 7.69 6.60
N ASP A 57 -12.06 8.70 7.42
CA ASP A 57 -12.28 10.08 6.97
C ASP A 57 -11.00 10.70 6.39
N ARG A 58 -9.83 10.40 6.97
CA ARG A 58 -8.54 10.81 6.39
C ARG A 58 -8.22 10.07 5.11
N ALA A 59 -8.52 8.78 5.02
CA ALA A 59 -8.39 8.02 3.78
C ALA A 59 -9.27 8.61 2.67
N ARG A 60 -10.52 8.98 3.00
CA ARG A 60 -11.45 9.66 2.10
C ARG A 60 -10.91 11.01 1.62
N ARG A 61 -10.43 11.86 2.52
CA ARG A 61 -9.84 13.18 2.18
C ARG A 61 -8.64 13.07 1.25
N VAL A 62 -7.77 12.07 1.45
CA VAL A 62 -6.59 11.84 0.60
C VAL A 62 -7.00 11.33 -0.79
N GLN A 63 -8.00 10.45 -0.84
CA GLN A 63 -8.58 9.98 -2.10
C GLN A 63 -9.20 11.15 -2.89
N ASP A 64 -9.96 12.02 -2.23
CA ASP A 64 -10.58 13.20 -2.86
C ASP A 64 -9.52 14.18 -3.41
N MET A 65 -8.43 14.43 -2.68
CA MET A 65 -7.31 15.24 -3.17
C MET A 65 -6.58 14.61 -4.38
N ALA A 66 -6.39 13.30 -4.38
CA ALA A 66 -5.77 12.59 -5.50
C ALA A 66 -6.64 12.61 -6.76
N LEU A 67 -7.97 12.55 -6.60
CA LEU A 67 -8.93 12.69 -7.70
C LEU A 67 -8.98 14.13 -8.23
N ALA A 68 -8.96 15.13 -7.34
CA ALA A 68 -8.91 16.55 -7.72
C ALA A 68 -7.62 16.90 -8.48
N SER A 69 -6.47 16.36 -8.06
CA SER A 69 -5.18 16.48 -8.76
C SER A 69 -5.19 15.88 -10.17
N ARG A 70 -6.07 14.92 -10.45
CA ARG A 70 -6.21 14.27 -11.75
C ARG A 70 -7.18 15.01 -12.69
N GLY A 71 -7.93 15.99 -12.17
CA GLY A 71 -8.94 16.75 -12.91
C GLY A 71 -8.48 18.10 -13.47
N ASP A 72 -7.22 18.50 -13.25
CA ASP A 72 -6.67 19.78 -13.73
C ASP A 72 -5.84 19.63 -15.03
N HIS A 73 -6.00 18.51 -15.75
CA HIS A 73 -5.35 18.26 -17.05
C HIS A 73 -6.33 17.56 -18.02
N ASP A 74 -7.43 18.24 -18.31
CA ASP A 74 -8.07 18.23 -19.63
C ASP A 74 -8.44 19.71 -19.80
N ASP A 75 -7.71 20.51 -20.56
CA ASP A 75 -7.78 20.59 -22.02
C ASP A 75 -6.50 21.27 -22.60
N ASP A 76 -5.84 20.65 -23.61
CA ASP A 76 -5.54 21.25 -24.94
C ASP A 76 -4.63 20.33 -25.80
N HIS A 77 -5.27 19.63 -26.74
CA HIS A 77 -4.84 19.23 -28.09
C HIS A 77 -3.44 18.61 -28.38
N THR A 78 -3.41 17.31 -28.75
CA THR A 78 -3.23 16.83 -30.15
C THR A 78 -2.71 15.37 -30.22
N GLY A 79 -3.33 14.54 -31.07
CA GLY A 79 -2.55 13.55 -31.83
C GLY A 79 -2.78 12.04 -31.61
N LYS A 80 -3.76 11.51 -32.35
CA LYS A 80 -3.60 10.34 -33.25
C LYS A 80 -3.71 8.91 -32.69
N ALA A 81 -4.94 8.40 -32.79
CA ALA A 81 -5.34 7.08 -33.28
C ALA A 81 -4.31 5.93 -33.31
N SER A 82 -4.62 4.85 -32.60
CA SER A 82 -4.32 3.49 -33.07
C SER A 82 -5.47 2.53 -32.75
N SER A 83 -6.18 2.17 -33.82
CA SER A 83 -7.22 1.16 -33.91
C SER A 83 -6.66 -0.25 -33.68
N GLY A 84 -7.17 -0.96 -32.67
CA GLY A 84 -6.98 -2.42 -32.51
C GLY A 84 -8.04 -3.22 -33.31
N PRO A 85 -7.71 -4.36 -33.94
CA PRO A 85 -8.53 -4.97 -34.98
C PRO A 85 -9.76 -5.72 -34.44
N LYS A 86 -10.91 -5.49 -35.08
CA LYS A 86 -12.17 -6.22 -34.87
C LYS A 86 -12.13 -7.57 -35.61
N HIS A 87 -12.05 -8.69 -34.90
CA HIS A 87 -12.46 -9.99 -35.44
C HIS A 87 -13.93 -10.26 -35.07
N LYS A 88 -14.84 -10.09 -36.04
CA LYS A 88 -16.18 -10.70 -35.99
C LYS A 88 -16.21 -11.84 -37.01
N LYS A 89 -16.51 -13.05 -36.52
CA LYS A 89 -16.86 -14.23 -37.32
C LYS A 89 -18.21 -14.01 -38.00
N ALA A 90 -18.35 -14.46 -39.26
CA ALA A 90 -19.64 -14.89 -39.80
C ALA A 90 -19.43 -15.93 -40.92
N LYS A 91 -20.21 -17.01 -40.82
CA LYS A 91 -20.46 -18.06 -41.82
C LYS A 91 -21.31 -17.49 -42.97
N HIS A 92 -21.07 -17.93 -44.20
CA HIS A 92 -22.09 -18.55 -45.06
C HIS A 92 -21.43 -19.31 -46.20
#